data_AF-A0A7X9BD82-F1
#
_entry.id   AF-A0A7X9BD82-F1
#
_cell.length_a   1.000
_cell.length_b   1.000
_cell.length_c   1.000
_cell.angle_alpha   90.00
_cell.angle_beta   90.00
_cell.angle_gamma   90.00
#
_symmetry.space_group_name_H-M   'P 1'
#
loop_
_entity.id
_entity.type
_entity.pdbx_description
1 polymer ?
#
loop_
_entity_poly.entity_id
_entity_poly.type
_entity_poly.pdbx_seq_one_letter_code
_entity_poly.pdbx_strand_id
1 'polypeptide(L)'
;MSDLKARVAYLQGLSDGLEIRADSKEGKLLQGIIDVLGDFAETVEGLKQGQENLEDYIESIDEDLYHLEEGYSDGDHCREEDEYIEVTCPACNEIVCFDAEIVDDDDIIEVTCPNCDAVVFVNDDEGELEEMPESRRLSGDNKGAEEEDI
;
A
#
# COMPACT_ATOMS: atom_id res chain seq x y z
N MET A 1 -4.93 13.72 -28.39
CA MET A 1 -4.47 12.51 -29.08
C MET A 1 -5.40 12.27 -30.26
N SER A 2 -4.89 11.95 -31.44
CA SER A 2 -5.72 11.70 -32.61
C SER A 2 -6.61 10.49 -32.35
N ASP A 3 -7.93 10.71 -32.38
CA ASP A 3 -8.95 9.68 -32.19
C ASP A 3 -8.68 8.54 -33.18
N LEU A 4 -8.35 7.36 -32.64
CA LEU A 4 -8.00 6.20 -33.44
C LEU A 4 -9.18 5.82 -34.34
N LYS A 5 -10.42 6.03 -33.89
CA LYS A 5 -11.62 5.86 -34.72
C LYS A 5 -11.65 6.82 -35.90
N ALA A 6 -11.30 8.09 -35.69
CA ALA A 6 -11.23 9.06 -36.79
C ALA A 6 -10.18 8.67 -37.84
N ARG A 7 -9.06 8.09 -37.41
CA ARG A 7 -8.02 7.58 -38.33
C ARG A 7 -8.48 6.33 -39.09
N VAL A 8 -9.19 5.42 -38.43
CA VAL A 8 -9.77 4.24 -39.09
C VAL A 8 -10.86 4.66 -40.08
N ALA A 9 -11.75 5.58 -39.70
CA ALA A 9 -12.78 6.13 -40.59
C ALA A 9 -12.19 6.83 -41.82
N TYR A 10 -11.07 7.53 -41.65
CA TYR A 10 -10.32 8.11 -42.77
C TYR A 10 -9.76 7.02 -43.70
N LEU A 11 -9.22 5.93 -43.16
CA LEU A 11 -8.72 4.81 -43.96
C LEU A 11 -9.84 4.07 -44.70
N GLN A 12 -11.01 3.91 -44.06
CA GLN A 12 -12.21 3.36 -44.70
C GLN A 12 -12.62 4.22 -45.91
N GLY A 13 -12.78 5.53 -45.71
CA GLY A 13 -13.14 6.45 -46.80
C GLY A 13 -12.08 6.55 -47.90
N LEU A 14 -10.79 6.44 -47.55
CA LEU A 14 -9.71 6.38 -48.54
C LEU A 14 -9.77 5.08 -49.35
N SER A 15 -10.07 3.95 -48.71
CA SER A 15 -10.19 2.64 -49.38
C SER A 15 -11.36 2.61 -50.37
N ASP A 16 -12.48 3.26 -50.02
CA ASP A 16 -13.66 3.40 -50.89
C ASP A 16 -13.33 4.28 -52.12
N GLY A 17 -12.54 5.34 -51.94
CA GLY A 17 -12.17 6.27 -53.00
C GLY A 17 -11.07 5.77 -53.95
N LEU A 18 -10.30 4.75 -53.56
CA LEU A 18 -9.22 4.16 -54.38
C LEU A 18 -9.73 3.18 -55.44
N GLU A 19 -11.04 2.89 -55.48
CA GLU A 19 -11.66 1.87 -56.35
C GLU A 19 -10.88 0.53 -56.32
N ILE A 20 -10.33 0.19 -55.14
CA ILE A 20 -9.68 -1.10 -54.95
C ILE A 20 -10.75 -2.12 -55.26
N ARG A 21 -10.50 -2.97 -56.26
CA ARG A 21 -11.37 -4.09 -56.60
C ARG A 21 -11.65 -4.89 -55.34
N ALA A 22 -12.82 -4.69 -54.74
CA ALA A 22 -13.21 -5.33 -53.48
C ALA A 22 -13.26 -6.87 -53.62
N ASP A 23 -13.33 -7.35 -54.87
CA ASP A 23 -13.27 -8.74 -55.27
C ASP A 23 -11.85 -9.30 -55.43
N SER A 24 -10.82 -8.44 -55.51
CA SER A 24 -9.41 -8.84 -55.52
C SER A 24 -8.97 -9.42 -54.17
N LYS A 25 -7.93 -10.26 -54.18
CA LYS A 25 -7.39 -10.87 -52.96
C LYS A 25 -6.79 -9.80 -52.05
N GLU A 26 -6.16 -8.81 -52.65
CA GLU A 26 -5.53 -7.67 -52.02
C GLU A 26 -6.57 -6.74 -51.39
N GLY A 27 -7.69 -6.47 -52.08
CA GLY A 27 -8.80 -5.66 -51.56
C GLY A 27 -9.46 -6.29 -50.33
N LYS A 28 -9.72 -7.60 -50.36
CA LYS A 28 -10.26 -8.33 -49.21
C LYS A 28 -9.33 -8.31 -48.01
N LEU A 29 -8.01 -8.41 -48.24
CA LEU A 29 -7.02 -8.33 -47.18
C LEU A 29 -6.97 -6.93 -46.55
N LEU A 30 -6.94 -5.88 -47.37
CA LEU A 30 -6.92 -4.49 -46.89
C LEU A 30 -8.19 -4.14 -46.12
N GLN A 31 -9.35 -4.56 -46.60
CA GLN A 31 -10.61 -4.39 -45.88
C GLN A 31 -10.55 -5.07 -44.51
N GLY A 32 -10.12 -6.33 -44.46
CA GLY A 32 -10.01 -7.06 -43.19
C GLY A 32 -9.02 -6.41 -42.22
N ILE A 33 -7.92 -5.82 -42.71
CA ILE A 33 -6.99 -5.06 -41.85
C ILE A 33 -7.67 -3.82 -41.28
N ILE A 34 -8.39 -3.07 -42.11
CA ILE A 34 -9.10 -1.86 -41.68
C ILE A 34 -10.18 -2.19 -40.65
N ASP A 35 -10.92 -3.29 -40.84
CA ASP A 35 -11.95 -3.75 -39.91
C ASP A 35 -11.33 -4.11 -38.55
N VAL A 36 -10.24 -4.89 -38.53
CA VAL A 36 -9.51 -5.23 -37.29
C VAL A 36 -8.94 -3.98 -36.59
N LEU A 37 -8.48 -3.00 -37.34
CA LEU A 37 -8.05 -1.72 -36.77
C LEU A 37 -9.23 -0.94 -36.15
N GLY A 38 -10.43 -1.08 -36.70
CA GLY A 38 -11.67 -0.56 -36.12
C GLY A 38 -12.00 -1.20 -34.78
N ASP A 39 -11.98 -2.53 -34.72
CA ASP A 39 -12.19 -3.29 -33.47
C ASP A 39 -11.14 -2.92 -32.41
N PHE A 40 -9.89 -2.73 -32.83
CA PHE A 40 -8.82 -2.28 -31.95
C PHE A 40 -9.06 -0.86 -31.43
N ALA A 41 -9.51 0.06 -32.29
CA ALA A 41 -9.85 1.42 -31.88
C ALA A 41 -10.98 1.46 -30.85
N GLU A 42 -12.03 0.65 -31.05
CA GLU A 42 -13.13 0.53 -30.09
C GLU A 42 -12.66 -0.07 -28.75
N THR A 43 -11.87 -1.13 -28.80
CA THR A 43 -11.35 -1.80 -27.60
C THR A 43 -10.44 -0.86 -26.80
N VAL A 44 -9.55 -0.12 -27.47
CA VAL A 44 -8.64 0.84 -26.83
C VAL A 44 -9.41 2.00 -26.20
N GLU A 45 -10.47 2.49 -26.85
CA GLU A 45 -11.31 3.53 -26.28
C GLU A 45 -12.09 3.04 -25.04
N GLY A 46 -12.62 1.81 -25.09
CA GLY A 46 -13.22 1.17 -23.91
C GLY A 46 -12.22 1.01 -22.76
N LEU A 47 -10.96 0.66 -23.07
CA LEU A 47 -9.89 0.59 -22.06
C LEU A 47 -9.57 1.95 -21.45
N LYS A 48 -9.50 3.01 -22.27
CA LYS A 48 -9.27 4.38 -21.80
C LYS A 48 -10.39 4.83 -20.86
N GLN A 49 -11.64 4.60 -21.25
CA GLN A 49 -12.79 4.90 -20.38
C GLN A 49 -12.73 4.11 -19.07
N GLY A 50 -12.35 2.82 -19.12
CA GLY A 50 -12.18 2.02 -17.92
C GLY A 50 -11.07 2.53 -17.00
N GLN A 51 -9.99 3.08 -17.56
CA GLN A 51 -8.91 3.68 -16.78
C GLN A 51 -9.32 5.02 -16.17
N GLU A 52 -10.05 5.88 -16.90
CA GLU A 52 -10.60 7.12 -16.36
C GLU A 52 -11.55 6.82 -15.19
N ASN A 53 -12.47 5.85 -15.34
CA ASN A 53 -13.37 5.46 -14.25
C ASN A 53 -12.61 4.91 -13.02
N LEU A 54 -11.48 4.23 -13.22
CA LEU A 54 -10.66 3.73 -12.12
C LEU A 54 -9.90 4.86 -11.44
N GLU A 55 -9.43 5.84 -12.19
CA GLU A 55 -8.80 7.05 -11.67
C GLU A 55 -9.77 7.82 -10.77
N ASP A 56 -11.00 8.05 -11.23
CA ASP A 56 -12.07 8.68 -10.44
C ASP A 56 -12.36 7.89 -9.13
N TYR A 57 -12.38 6.55 -9.21
CA TYR A 57 -12.60 5.71 -8.04
C TYR A 57 -11.44 5.78 -7.04
N ILE A 58 -10.19 5.80 -7.52
CA ILE A 58 -9.01 5.94 -6.66
C ILE A 58 -8.99 7.33 -6.02
N GLU A 59 -9.32 8.39 -6.76
CA GLU A 59 -9.43 9.75 -6.23
C GLU A 59 -10.50 9.82 -5.13
N SER A 60 -11.64 9.13 -5.29
CA SER A 60 -12.66 9.07 -4.23
C SER A 60 -12.16 8.35 -2.96
N ILE A 61 -11.34 7.31 -3.11
CA ILE A 61 -10.71 6.64 -1.97
C ILE A 61 -9.70 7.57 -1.29
N ASP A 62 -8.90 8.28 -2.07
CA ASP A 62 -7.91 9.23 -1.54
C ASP A 62 -8.58 10.36 -0.75
N GLU A 63 -9.70 10.89 -1.26
CA GLU A 63 -10.51 11.90 -0.55
C GLU A 63 -11.11 11.35 0.75
N ASP A 64 -11.67 10.13 0.74
CA ASP A 64 -12.18 9.47 1.94
C ASP A 64 -11.07 9.24 3.00
N LEU A 65 -9.88 8.81 2.55
CA LEU A 65 -8.72 8.64 3.43
C LEU A 65 -8.21 9.98 3.96
N TYR A 66 -8.19 11.03 3.14
CA TYR A 66 -7.82 12.37 3.56
C TYR A 66 -8.75 12.88 4.67
N HIS A 67 -10.06 12.67 4.54
CA HIS A 67 -11.03 13.02 5.59
C HIS A 67 -10.84 12.20 6.87
N LEU A 68 -10.49 10.92 6.74
CA LEU A 68 -10.16 10.09 7.90
C LEU A 68 -8.90 10.64 8.60
N GLU A 69 -7.85 10.92 7.85
CA GLU A 69 -6.58 11.47 8.35
C GLU A 69 -6.77 12.85 9.00
N GLU A 70 -7.58 13.73 8.41
CA GLU A 70 -7.91 15.03 8.99
C GLU A 70 -8.65 14.87 10.33
N GLY A 71 -9.57 13.91 10.42
CA GLY A 71 -10.28 13.57 11.66
C GLY A 71 -9.38 13.01 12.76
N TYR A 72 -8.35 12.24 12.41
CA TYR A 72 -7.34 11.77 13.35
C TYR A 72 -6.32 12.87 13.71
N SER A 73 -5.99 13.77 12.78
CA SER A 73 -4.97 14.81 12.99
C SER A 73 -5.44 15.96 13.89
N ASP A 74 -6.75 16.23 13.97
CA ASP A 74 -7.30 17.32 14.79
C ASP A 74 -7.94 16.84 16.12
N GLY A 75 -7.89 15.53 16.42
CA GLY A 75 -8.66 14.98 17.54
C GLY A 75 -8.26 13.64 18.15
N ASP A 76 -7.11 13.01 17.85
CA ASP A 76 -6.66 11.83 18.62
C ASP A 76 -5.12 11.71 18.85
N HIS A 77 -4.62 12.42 19.87
CA HIS A 77 -3.88 11.84 21.01
C HIS A 77 -2.45 11.23 20.88
N CYS A 78 -1.67 11.51 19.83
CA CYS A 78 -0.23 11.13 19.82
C CYS A 78 0.73 12.28 19.48
N ARG A 79 0.33 13.52 19.79
CA ARG A 79 1.18 14.72 19.66
C ARG A 79 1.50 15.37 21.00
N GLU A 80 1.54 14.58 22.06
CA GLU A 80 2.38 14.86 23.22
C GLU A 80 3.39 13.73 23.31
N GLU A 81 4.65 14.12 23.39
CA GLU A 81 5.82 13.26 23.54
C GLU A 81 5.90 12.70 24.97
N ASP A 82 4.77 12.57 25.66
CA ASP A 82 4.68 12.41 27.10
C ASP A 82 3.69 11.28 27.45
N GLU A 83 4.27 10.15 27.88
CA GLU A 83 3.71 9.17 28.83
C GLU A 83 2.75 8.06 28.34
N TYR A 84 3.00 7.42 27.18
CA TYR A 84 2.42 6.08 26.91
C TYR A 84 3.52 5.04 26.64
N ILE A 85 3.31 3.81 27.13
CA ILE A 85 4.21 2.67 26.96
C ILE A 85 3.54 1.61 26.08
N GLU A 86 4.27 1.15 25.07
CA GLU A 86 3.85 0.08 24.16
C GLU A 86 4.52 -1.25 24.54
N VAL A 87 3.72 -2.28 24.80
CA VAL A 87 4.21 -3.64 25.09
C VAL A 87 3.53 -4.63 24.17
N THR A 88 4.32 -5.54 23.59
CA THR A 88 3.78 -6.65 22.79
C THR A 88 3.29 -7.76 23.72
N CYS A 89 2.02 -8.16 23.60
CA CYS A 89 1.47 -9.26 24.37
C CYS A 89 2.16 -10.59 24.02
N PRO A 90 2.69 -11.36 25.00
CA PRO A 90 3.38 -12.63 24.73
C PRO A 90 2.45 -13.75 24.28
N ALA A 91 1.14 -13.63 24.48
CA ALA A 91 0.17 -14.68 24.18
C ALA A 91 -0.47 -14.54 22.79
N CYS A 92 -0.77 -13.32 22.34
CA CYS A 92 -1.46 -13.07 21.06
C CYS A 92 -0.69 -12.18 20.09
N ASN A 93 0.49 -11.67 20.48
CA ASN A 93 1.33 -10.78 19.67
C ASN A 93 0.68 -9.44 19.28
N GLU A 94 -0.40 -9.05 19.96
CA GLU A 94 -1.02 -7.74 19.80
C GLU A 94 -0.26 -6.67 20.60
N ILE A 95 -0.23 -5.43 20.08
CA ILE A 95 0.39 -4.30 20.76
C ILE A 95 -0.61 -3.74 21.79
N VAL A 96 -0.20 -3.68 23.05
CA VAL A 96 -0.99 -3.10 24.13
C VAL A 96 -0.34 -1.78 24.54
N CYS A 97 -1.13 -0.71 24.57
CA CYS A 97 -0.68 0.63 24.94
C CYS A 97 -1.34 1.05 26.27
N PHE A 98 -0.57 1.58 27.21
CA PHE A 98 -1.05 2.05 28.51
C PHE A 98 -0.25 3.27 29.00
N ASP A 99 -0.82 4.07 29.91
CA ASP A 99 -0.19 5.28 30.45
C ASP A 99 1.10 4.97 31.23
N ALA A 100 2.14 5.77 31.02
CA ALA A 100 3.43 5.61 31.70
C ALA A 100 3.35 5.92 33.20
N GLU A 101 2.35 6.69 33.65
CA GLU A 101 2.07 6.91 35.08
C GLU A 101 1.84 5.58 35.83
N ILE A 102 1.36 4.53 35.15
CA ILE A 102 1.16 3.19 35.74
C ILE A 102 2.49 2.57 36.20
N VAL A 103 3.63 3.00 35.67
CA VAL A 103 4.97 2.49 36.03
C VAL A 103 5.54 3.16 37.29
N ASP A 104 5.06 4.35 37.63
CA ASP A 104 5.51 5.06 38.83
C ASP A 104 4.40 5.16 39.89
N ASP A 105 3.30 4.39 39.72
CA ASP A 105 2.18 4.37 40.66
C ASP A 105 2.55 3.63 41.96
N ASP A 106 2.16 4.20 43.10
CA ASP A 106 2.36 3.61 44.43
C ASP A 106 1.52 2.32 44.63
N ASP A 107 0.46 2.13 43.84
CA ASP A 107 -0.38 0.93 43.84
C ASP A 107 0.09 -0.12 42.82
N ILE A 108 0.01 -1.41 43.19
CA ILE A 108 0.33 -2.53 42.28
C ILE A 108 -0.76 -2.64 41.22
N ILE A 109 -0.44 -2.24 39.99
CA ILE A 109 -1.33 -2.32 38.84
C ILE A 109 -0.86 -3.41 37.87
N GLU A 110 -1.79 -4.29 37.47
CA GLU A 110 -1.58 -5.30 36.45
C GLU A 110 -2.26 -4.87 35.14
N VAL A 111 -1.47 -4.68 34.09
CA VAL A 111 -1.98 -4.38 32.75
C VAL A 111 -2.32 -5.70 32.05
N THR A 112 -3.55 -5.83 31.57
CA THR A 112 -4.04 -7.01 30.85
C THR A 112 -4.28 -6.70 29.38
N CYS A 113 -4.05 -7.69 28.51
CA CYS A 113 -4.31 -7.55 27.09
C CYS A 113 -5.82 -7.63 26.81
N PRO A 114 -6.42 -6.65 26.12
CA PRO A 114 -7.87 -6.66 25.81
C PRO A 114 -8.29 -7.77 24.84
N ASN A 115 -7.34 -8.41 24.15
CA ASN A 115 -7.61 -9.46 23.17
C ASN A 115 -7.60 -10.88 23.77
N CYS A 116 -6.79 -11.13 24.81
CA CYS A 116 -6.60 -12.48 25.35
C CYS A 116 -6.58 -12.56 26.89
N ASP A 117 -6.85 -11.45 27.57
CA ASP A 117 -6.85 -11.30 29.03
C ASP A 117 -5.55 -11.73 29.73
N ALA A 118 -4.46 -11.93 28.98
CA ALA A 118 -3.15 -12.23 29.54
C ALA A 118 -2.53 -10.96 30.17
N VAL A 119 -1.89 -11.11 31.33
CA VAL A 119 -1.13 -10.03 31.95
C VAL A 119 0.10 -9.72 31.11
N VAL A 120 0.27 -8.44 30.74
CA VAL A 120 1.36 -7.96 29.88
C VAL A 120 2.40 -7.14 30.64
N PHE A 121 2.02 -6.51 31.75
CA PHE A 121 2.90 -5.69 32.57
C PHE A 121 2.39 -5.62 34.03
N VAL A 122 3.31 -5.52 34.99
CA VAL A 122 3.00 -5.37 36.43
C VAL A 122 3.97 -4.36 37.02
N ASN A 123 3.47 -3.37 37.76
CA ASN A 123 4.27 -2.30 38.35
C ASN A 123 4.86 -2.60 39.75
N ASP A 124 5.32 -3.82 39.99
CA ASP A 124 5.83 -4.18 41.32
C ASP A 124 7.33 -3.82 41.45
N ASP A 125 7.66 -2.94 42.40
CA ASP A 125 9.00 -2.39 42.68
C ASP A 125 9.92 -3.37 43.45
N GLU A 126 9.51 -4.63 43.63
CA GLU A 126 10.32 -5.71 44.23
C GLU A 126 11.07 -6.51 43.15
N GLY A 127 12.25 -6.02 42.77
CA GLY A 127 13.07 -6.62 41.71
C GLY A 127 13.51 -8.08 41.94
N GLU A 128 13.48 -8.87 40.86
CA GLU A 128 14.36 -10.01 40.64
C GLU A 128 15.13 -9.85 39.33
N LEU A 129 16.35 -9.29 39.42
CA LEU A 129 17.39 -9.50 38.43
C LEU A 129 17.75 -10.98 38.43
N GLU A 130 17.10 -11.80 37.61
CA GLU A 130 17.59 -13.14 37.30
C GLU A 130 18.91 -13.00 36.50
N GLU A 131 20.04 -13.12 37.19
CA GLU A 131 21.37 -13.22 36.58
C GLU A 131 21.40 -14.39 35.57
N MET A 132 21.44 -14.09 34.27
CA MET A 132 21.67 -15.12 33.25
C MET A 132 23.09 -15.70 33.38
N PRO A 133 23.28 -17.04 33.42
CA PRO A 133 24.57 -17.65 33.68
C PRO A 133 25.57 -17.46 32.51
N GLU A 134 26.80 -17.03 32.86
CA GLU A 134 27.95 -16.81 31.95
C GLU A 134 28.43 -18.08 31.23
N SER A 135 27.66 -18.63 30.29
CA SER A 135 28.08 -19.86 29.57
C SER A 135 27.90 -19.84 28.05
N ARG A 136 27.72 -18.67 27.43
CA ARG A 136 27.64 -18.56 25.96
C ARG A 136 28.52 -17.47 25.33
N ARG A 137 29.73 -17.27 25.84
CA ARG A 137 30.79 -16.63 25.03
C ARG A 137 31.41 -17.69 24.11
N LEU A 138 30.79 -17.91 22.95
CA LEU A 138 31.49 -18.52 21.81
C LEU A 138 32.05 -17.40 20.93
N SER A 139 33.36 -17.51 20.74
CA SER A 139 34.25 -16.65 19.99
C SER A 139 33.79 -16.45 18.54
N GLY A 140 34.01 -15.25 18.02
CA GLY A 140 33.83 -14.94 16.60
C GLY A 140 34.54 -13.63 16.25
N ASP A 141 35.85 -13.70 16.11
CA ASP A 141 36.64 -12.68 15.41
C ASP A 141 36.04 -12.42 14.02
N ASN A 142 35.81 -11.15 13.67
CA ASN A 142 36.31 -10.66 12.40
C ASN A 142 36.54 -9.14 12.39
N LYS A 143 37.80 -8.76 12.14
CA LYS A 143 38.25 -7.42 11.79
C LYS A 143 38.14 -7.23 10.27
N GLY A 144 37.84 -6.00 9.86
CA GLY A 144 37.99 -5.46 8.50
C GLY A 144 36.94 -4.37 8.27
N ALA A 145 37.22 -3.08 8.47
CA ALA A 145 38.03 -2.15 7.66
C ALA A 145 37.38 -1.82 6.31
N GLU A 146 37.18 -0.51 6.10
CA GLU A 146 36.95 0.31 4.87
C GLU A 146 35.89 1.38 5.21
N GLU A 147 36.30 2.58 5.66
CA GLU A 147 36.61 3.77 4.83
C GLU A 147 35.54 4.08 3.78
N GLU A 148 34.82 5.20 3.95
CA GLU A 148 34.61 6.21 2.89
C GLU A 148 33.97 7.47 3.49
N ASP A 149 34.82 8.49 3.68
CA ASP A 149 34.44 9.89 3.63
C ASP A 149 33.98 10.23 2.19
N ILE A 150 32.83 10.89 2.05
CA ILE A 150 32.54 12.08 1.20
C ILE A 150 31.09 12.51 1.43
#